data_AF-A0A450T0E8-F1
#
_entry.id   AF-A0A450T0E8-F1
#
_cell.length_a   1.000
_cell.length_b   1.000
_cell.length_c   1.000
_cell.angle_alpha   90.00
_cell.angle_beta   90.00
_cell.angle_gamma   90.00
#
_symmetry.space_group_name_H-M   'P 1'
#
loop_
_entity.id
_entity.type
_entity.pdbx_description
1 polymer ?
#
loop_
_entity_poly.entity_id
_entity_poly.type
_entity_poly.pdbx_seq_one_letter_code
_entity_poly.pdbx_strand_id
1 'polypeptide(L)'
;MNENKHVTSTGWIDPDDAPELMDDFFELADEYIGEKLVRRGRPRKAEPKRAVSIRLSSEVVEYFRATGKGWQTRIDETLKESIARHSV
;
A
#
# COMPACT_ATOMS: atom_id res chain seq x y z
N MET A 1 -9.15 -63.84 7.24
CA MET A 1 -8.18 -62.94 7.88
C MET A 1 -7.28 -62.39 6.79
N ASN A 2 -7.52 -61.16 6.34
CA ASN A 2 -6.71 -60.48 5.33
C ASN A 2 -6.20 -59.18 5.95
N GLU A 3 -4.90 -59.11 6.16
CA GLU A 3 -4.25 -57.96 6.78
C GLU A 3 -3.99 -56.89 5.72
N ASN A 4 -4.58 -55.71 5.90
CA ASN A 4 -4.28 -54.53 5.09
C ASN A 4 -2.95 -53.93 5.57
N LYS A 5 -1.89 -54.08 4.78
CA LYS A 5 -0.60 -53.42 5.04
C LYS A 5 -0.74 -51.93 4.72
N HIS A 6 -0.95 -51.11 5.75
CA HIS A 6 -0.83 -49.67 5.63
C HIS A 6 0.63 -49.32 5.35
N VAL A 7 0.95 -48.98 4.10
CA VAL A 7 2.24 -48.37 3.76
C VAL A 7 2.18 -46.90 4.17
N THR A 8 2.49 -46.62 5.42
CA THR A 8 2.86 -45.26 5.83
C THR A 8 4.34 -45.08 5.51
N SER A 9 4.63 -44.65 4.29
CA SER A 9 5.94 -44.10 3.96
C SER A 9 5.75 -42.66 3.53
N THR A 10 5.45 -41.79 4.49
CA THR A 10 5.79 -40.38 4.33
C THR A 10 7.25 -40.30 4.71
N GLY A 11 8.11 -40.35 3.69
CA GLY A 11 9.55 -40.24 3.85
C GLY A 11 9.87 -38.99 4.67
N TRP A 12 10.46 -39.20 5.84
CA TRP A 12 11.00 -38.14 6.65
C TRP A 12 12.11 -37.48 5.82
N ILE A 13 11.91 -36.23 5.41
CA ILE A 13 12.94 -35.45 4.73
C ILE A 13 13.88 -34.95 5.82
N ASP A 14 15.16 -35.30 5.70
CA ASP A 14 16.22 -34.87 6.62
C ASP A 14 16.28 -33.33 6.60
N PRO A 15 16.25 -32.65 7.76
CA PRO A 15 16.45 -31.21 7.84
C PRO A 15 17.72 -30.69 7.15
N ASP A 16 18.74 -31.54 6.98
CA ASP A 16 19.97 -31.21 6.25
C ASP A 16 19.85 -31.37 4.72
N ASP A 17 18.77 -31.99 4.20
CA ASP A 17 18.43 -32.11 2.78
C ASP A 17 17.44 -31.02 2.34
N ALA A 18 17.59 -29.83 2.94
CA ALA A 18 16.80 -28.65 2.59
C ALA A 18 17.11 -28.22 1.14
N PRO A 19 16.09 -27.82 0.36
CA PRO A 19 16.32 -27.36 -1.01
C PRO A 19 17.23 -26.13 -1.02
N GLU A 20 18.09 -26.04 -2.03
CA GLU A 20 18.98 -24.88 -2.23
C GLU A 20 18.14 -23.61 -2.44
N LEU A 21 18.59 -22.50 -1.85
CA LEU A 21 17.98 -21.18 -2.00
C LEU A 21 18.29 -20.60 -3.39
N MET A 22 17.65 -21.16 -4.41
CA MET A 22 17.75 -20.73 -5.81
C MET A 22 17.13 -19.33 -6.01
N ASP A 23 17.41 -18.68 -7.13
CA ASP A 23 16.88 -17.33 -7.43
C ASP A 23 15.33 -17.27 -7.39
N ASP A 24 14.66 -18.35 -7.80
CA ASP A 24 13.19 -18.49 -7.72
C ASP A 24 12.66 -18.36 -6.28
N PHE A 25 13.44 -18.81 -5.28
CA PHE A 25 13.10 -18.68 -3.87
C PHE A 25 13.08 -17.20 -3.46
N PHE A 26 14.10 -16.43 -3.87
CA PHE A 26 14.18 -15.00 -3.56
C PHE A 26 13.17 -14.16 -4.34
N GLU A 27 12.78 -14.58 -5.55
CA GLU A 27 11.78 -13.87 -6.35
C GLU A 27 10.38 -13.93 -5.71
N LEU A 28 10.03 -15.07 -5.12
CA LEU A 28 8.77 -15.31 -4.43
C LEU A 28 8.82 -15.00 -2.93
N ALA A 29 10.00 -14.72 -2.38
CA ALA A 29 10.17 -14.50 -0.96
C ALA A 29 9.50 -13.20 -0.49
N ASP A 30 8.77 -13.32 0.61
CA ASP A 30 8.24 -12.20 1.37
C ASP A 30 9.28 -11.75 2.41
N GLU A 31 9.67 -10.47 2.38
CA GLU A 31 10.58 -9.90 3.37
C GLU A 31 9.82 -9.53 4.66
N TYR A 32 10.25 -10.05 5.80
CA TYR A 32 9.69 -9.72 7.12
C TYR A 32 10.70 -8.97 7.98
N ILE A 33 10.27 -7.88 8.62
CA ILE A 33 11.02 -7.23 9.71
C ILE A 33 10.26 -7.51 11.00
N GLY A 34 10.80 -8.41 11.83
CA GLY A 34 10.07 -8.98 12.98
C GLY A 34 8.86 -9.79 12.50
N GLU A 35 7.68 -9.53 13.05
CA GLU A 35 6.42 -10.18 12.63
C GLU A 35 5.72 -9.47 11.45
N LYS A 36 6.33 -8.42 10.88
CA LYS A 36 5.67 -7.55 9.90
C LYS A 36 6.21 -7.75 8.49
N LEU A 37 5.31 -8.14 7.58
CA LEU A 37 5.57 -8.20 6.15
C LEU A 37 5.89 -6.81 5.57
N VAL A 38 7.08 -6.67 4.99
CA VAL A 38 7.52 -5.49 4.25
C VAL A 38 6.88 -5.53 2.87
N ARG A 39 5.74 -4.86 2.74
CA ARG A 39 5.07 -4.74 1.43
C ARG A 39 5.92 -3.90 0.49
N ARG A 40 6.32 -4.48 -0.65
CA ARG A 40 6.98 -3.76 -1.75
C ARG A 40 6.12 -2.58 -2.20
N GLY A 41 6.70 -1.38 -2.29
CA GLY A 41 6.05 -0.16 -2.77
C GLY A 41 6.31 1.09 -1.92
N ARG A 42 5.83 2.26 -2.39
CA ARG A 42 5.95 3.52 -1.65
C ARG A 42 5.17 3.39 -0.32
N PRO A 43 5.76 3.78 0.83
CA PRO A 43 5.07 3.77 2.10
C PRO A 43 3.77 4.58 2.01
N ARG A 44 2.68 4.02 2.55
CA ARG A 44 1.39 4.71 2.63
C ARG A 44 1.57 5.97 3.47
N LYS A 45 1.12 7.12 2.96
CA LYS A 45 1.07 8.36 3.76
C LYS A 45 0.09 8.16 4.92
N ALA A 46 0.46 8.61 6.12
CA ALA A 46 -0.40 8.55 7.30
C ALA A 46 -1.73 9.29 7.07
N GLU A 47 -1.67 10.45 6.41
CA GLU A 47 -2.84 11.28 6.12
C GLU A 47 -2.88 11.62 4.61
N PRO A 48 -3.50 10.75 3.78
CA PRO A 48 -3.66 11.03 2.36
C PRO A 48 -4.72 12.10 2.12
N LYS A 49 -4.51 12.94 1.09
CA LYS A 49 -5.56 13.84 0.57
C LYS A 49 -6.75 12.99 0.12
N ARG A 50 -7.96 13.37 0.53
CA ARG A 50 -9.20 12.69 0.10
C ARG A 50 -9.69 13.32 -1.19
N ALA A 51 -9.88 12.51 -2.23
CA ALA A 51 -10.54 12.96 -3.45
C ALA A 51 -12.04 13.09 -3.17
N VAL A 52 -12.53 14.33 -3.16
CA VAL A 52 -13.95 14.65 -2.98
C VAL A 52 -14.48 15.38 -4.20
N SER A 53 -15.71 15.07 -4.61
CA SER A 53 -16.40 15.80 -5.68
C SER A 53 -17.27 16.88 -5.03
N ILE A 54 -16.85 18.13 -5.14
CA ILE A 54 -17.60 19.30 -4.65
C ILE A 54 -17.91 20.24 -5.83
N ARG A 55 -19.05 20.92 -5.76
CA ARG A 55 -19.39 21.97 -6.73
C ARG A 55 -18.94 23.32 -6.16
N LEU A 56 -18.16 24.05 -6.95
CA LEU A 56 -17.69 25.40 -6.64
C LEU A 56 -18.35 26.39 -7.60
N SER A 57 -18.41 27.66 -7.22
CA SER A 57 -18.92 28.71 -8.11
C SER A 57 -18.02 28.86 -9.34
N SER A 58 -18.61 29.27 -10.46
CA SER A 58 -17.89 29.45 -11.74
C SER A 58 -16.72 30.43 -11.59
N GLU A 59 -16.93 31.56 -10.91
CA GLU A 59 -15.91 32.58 -10.67
C GLU A 59 -14.68 32.03 -9.96
N VAL A 60 -14.86 31.20 -8.93
CA VAL A 60 -13.75 30.59 -8.18
C VAL A 60 -12.94 29.65 -9.08
N VAL A 61 -13.62 28.79 -9.84
CA VAL A 61 -12.94 27.84 -10.72
C VAL A 61 -12.15 28.57 -11.82
N GLU A 62 -12.75 29.57 -12.44
CA GLU A 62 -12.11 30.37 -13.50
C GLU A 62 -10.88 31.13 -12.97
N TYR A 63 -11.00 31.78 -11.80
CA TYR A 63 -9.89 32.48 -11.16
C TYR A 63 -8.71 31.54 -10.91
N PHE A 64 -8.94 30.39 -10.27
CA PHE A 64 -7.86 29.47 -9.99
C PHE A 64 -7.30 28.83 -11.27
N ARG A 65 -8.14 28.45 -12.24
CA ARG A 65 -7.67 27.91 -13.53
C ARG A 65 -6.76 28.89 -14.27
N ALA A 66 -7.05 30.19 -14.21
CA ALA A 66 -6.21 31.23 -14.80
C ALA A 66 -4.79 31.28 -14.19
N THR A 67 -4.59 30.80 -12.96
CA THR A 67 -3.25 30.67 -12.34
C THR A 67 -2.37 29.58 -12.95
N GLY A 68 -2.92 28.79 -13.88
CA GLY A 68 -2.19 27.77 -14.64
C GLY A 68 -1.94 26.47 -13.88
N LYS A 69 -0.80 25.83 -14.16
CA LYS A 69 -0.44 24.53 -13.59
C LYS A 69 -0.42 24.63 -12.05
N GLY A 70 -1.05 23.65 -11.40
CA GLY A 70 -1.13 23.58 -9.93
C GLY A 70 -2.30 24.34 -9.31
N TRP A 71 -3.26 24.85 -10.09
CA TRP A 71 -4.43 25.56 -9.57
C TRP A 71 -5.23 24.78 -8.51
N GLN A 72 -5.33 23.45 -8.65
CA GLN A 72 -5.96 22.57 -7.65
C GLN A 72 -5.22 22.54 -6.31
N THR A 73 -3.90 22.73 -6.32
CA THR A 73 -3.11 22.83 -5.08
C THR A 73 -3.30 24.19 -4.44
N ARG A 74 -3.34 25.26 -5.24
CA ARG A 74 -3.59 26.62 -4.72
C ARG A 74 -4.97 26.75 -4.06
N ILE A 75 -6.01 26.17 -4.67
CA ILE A 75 -7.35 26.20 -4.04
C ILE A 75 -7.38 25.38 -2.73
N ASP A 76 -6.68 24.24 -2.65
CA ASP A 76 -6.52 23.47 -1.39
C ASP A 76 -5.82 24.30 -0.30
N GLU A 77 -4.79 25.06 -0.66
CA GLU A 77 -4.07 25.95 0.26
C GLU A 77 -4.97 27.11 0.74
N THR A 78 -5.70 27.77 -0.17
CA THR A 78 -6.64 28.84 0.20
C THR A 78 -7.73 28.35 1.16
N LEU A 79 -8.26 27.15 0.93
CA LEU A 79 -9.24 26.55 1.83
C LEU A 79 -8.64 26.27 3.22
N LYS A 80 -7.39 25.78 3.29
CA LYS A 80 -6.68 25.58 4.56
C LYS A 80 -6.46 26.88 5.32
N GLU A 81 -6.03 27.94 4.64
CA GLU A 81 -5.87 29.27 5.25
C GLU A 81 -7.20 29.81 5.78
N SER A 82 -8.31 29.58 5.06
CA SER A 82 -9.64 29.95 5.51
C SER A 82 -10.05 29.19 6.78
N ILE A 83 -9.74 27.89 6.86
CA ILE A 83 -9.98 27.09 8.08
C ILE A 83 -9.13 27.63 9.24
N ALA A 84 -7.83 27.87 9.01
CA ALA A 84 -6.94 28.41 10.04
C ALA A 84 -7.39 29.77 10.57
N ARG A 85 -7.98 30.62 9.72
CA ARG A 85 -8.53 31.92 10.12
C ARG A 85 -9.82 31.81 10.95
N HIS A 86 -10.58 30.74 10.80
CA HIS A 86 -11.89 30.56 11.46
C HIS A 86 -11.87 29.54 12.60
N SER A 87 -10.79 28.79 12.72
CA SER A 87 -10.43 27.97 13.87
C SER A 87 -9.92 28.89 14.98
N VAL A 88 -10.83 29.52 15.72
CA VAL A 88 -10.56 30.11 17.05
C VAL A 88 -10.59 29.01 18.10
#